data_AF-V5WJI0-F1
#
_entry.id   AF-V5WJI0-F1
#
_cell.length_a   1.000
_cell.length_b   1.000
_cell.length_c   1.000
_cell.angle_alpha   90.00
_cell.angle_beta   90.00
_cell.angle_gamma   90.00
#
_symmetry.space_group_name_H-M   'P 1'
#
loop_
_entity.id
_entity.type
_entity.pdbx_description
1 polymer ?
#
loop_
_entity_poly.entity_id
_entity_poly.type
_entity_poly.pdbx_seq_one_letter_code
_entity_poly.pdbx_strand_id
1 'polypeptide(L)'
;MLFELEEKMSDYHETNGSFDLKWMLISLAVLLVAQVAVTAVFKIFGILTLGIGFFLFFLVKPLAYFIGGYITGRLSPGITIREPAVGAVIIAVGGVLLERGIFGPGMLFSLILSAIVAYAVALFGARLGEGAA
;
A
#
# COMPACT_ATOMS: atom_id res chain seq x y z
N MET A 1 35.09 -23.85 9.15
CA MET A 1 34.95 -23.07 7.90
C MET A 1 33.68 -23.39 7.12
N LEU A 2 33.47 -24.57 6.52
CA LEU A 2 32.19 -24.88 5.83
C LEU A 2 31.00 -25.00 6.80
N PHE A 3 31.22 -25.57 7.98
CA PHE A 3 30.20 -25.72 9.02
C PHE A 3 29.77 -24.37 9.64
N GLU A 4 30.70 -23.45 9.84
CA GLU A 4 30.42 -22.08 10.29
C GLU A 4 29.68 -21.24 9.24
N LEU A 5 29.78 -21.61 7.96
CA LEU A 5 29.04 -20.96 6.87
C LEU A 5 27.58 -21.45 6.81
N GLU A 6 27.30 -22.73 7.10
CA GLU A 6 25.93 -23.24 7.20
C GLU A 6 25.19 -22.66 8.40
N GLU A 7 25.85 -22.54 9.56
CA GLU A 7 25.26 -21.96 10.76
C GLU A 7 24.92 -20.47 10.57
N LYS A 8 25.83 -19.70 9.97
CA LYS A 8 25.57 -18.30 9.58
C LYS A 8 24.49 -18.15 8.51
N MET A 9 24.34 -19.10 7.58
CA MET A 9 23.28 -19.06 6.58
C MET A 9 21.90 -19.43 7.15
N SER A 10 21.85 -20.37 8.09
CA SER A 10 20.62 -20.72 8.81
C SER A 10 20.12 -19.55 9.66
N ASP A 11 21.03 -18.88 10.37
CA ASP A 11 20.71 -17.73 11.21
C ASP A 11 20.31 -16.49 10.37
N TYR A 12 20.84 -16.35 9.15
CA TYR A 12 20.40 -15.33 8.17
C TYR A 12 18.94 -15.52 7.72
N HIS A 13 18.42 -16.75 7.69
CA HIS A 13 17.02 -16.99 7.35
C HIS A 13 16.07 -16.61 8.51
N GLU A 14 16.56 -16.60 9.75
CA GLU A 14 15.75 -16.36 10.95
C GLU A 14 15.77 -14.88 11.41
N THR A 15 16.84 -14.13 11.09
CA THR A 15 17.06 -12.73 11.54
C THR A 15 16.73 -11.65 10.52
N ASN A 16 16.22 -11.99 9.33
CA ASN A 16 15.71 -11.00 8.37
C ASN A 16 14.31 -10.52 8.84
N GLY A 17 14.27 -9.45 9.64
CA GLY A 17 13.08 -8.64 10.01
C GLY A 17 11.74 -9.35 9.78
N SER A 18 11.31 -10.13 10.76
CA SER A 18 10.16 -11.03 10.63
C SER A 18 8.93 -10.25 10.15
N PHE A 19 8.41 -10.61 8.98
CA PHE A 19 7.18 -10.05 8.43
C PHE A 19 6.06 -10.19 9.46
N ASP A 20 5.61 -9.06 10.00
CA ASP A 20 4.64 -9.08 11.07
C ASP A 20 3.22 -8.98 10.51
N LEU A 21 2.59 -10.15 10.39
CA LEU A 21 1.20 -10.31 9.93
C LEU A 21 0.23 -9.41 10.70
N LYS A 22 0.50 -9.14 11.98
CA LYS A 22 -0.34 -8.28 12.82
C LYS A 22 -0.28 -6.84 12.34
N TRP A 23 0.91 -6.35 12.00
CA TRP A 23 1.11 -5.00 11.46
C TRP A 23 0.66 -4.88 10.01
N MET A 24 0.82 -5.91 9.19
CA MET A 24 0.20 -5.96 7.86
C MET A 24 -1.32 -5.77 7.95
N LEU A 25 -2.00 -6.46 8.87
CA LEU A 25 -3.45 -6.33 9.05
C LEU A 25 -3.85 -4.92 9.54
N ILE A 26 -3.09 -4.32 10.46
CA ILE A 26 -3.30 -2.94 10.89
C ILE A 26 -3.14 -1.97 9.71
N SER A 27 -2.08 -2.14 8.93
CA SER A 27 -1.82 -1.34 7.72
C SER A 27 -2.96 -1.46 6.73
N LEU A 28 -3.43 -2.69 6.50
CA LEU A 28 -4.54 -2.99 5.61
C LEU A 28 -5.82 -2.29 6.09
N ALA A 29 -6.12 -2.32 7.39
CA ALA A 29 -7.27 -1.63 7.96
C ALA A 29 -7.17 -0.10 7.80
N VAL A 30 -6.01 0.49 8.08
CA VAL A 30 -5.76 1.94 7.90
C VAL A 30 -5.93 2.33 6.43
N LEU A 31 -5.35 1.57 5.51
CA LEU A 31 -5.46 1.80 4.08
C LEU A 31 -6.89 1.63 3.57
N LEU A 32 -7.64 0.67 4.11
CA LEU A 32 -9.04 0.45 3.76
C LEU A 32 -9.90 1.64 4.22
N VAL A 33 -9.71 2.12 5.45
CA VAL A 33 -10.40 3.31 5.96
C VAL A 33 -10.04 4.54 5.13
N ALA A 34 -8.76 4.75 4.84
CA ALA A 34 -8.30 5.85 4.01
C ALA A 34 -8.92 5.79 2.60
N GLN A 35 -8.98 4.61 1.99
CA GLN A 35 -9.56 4.42 0.67
C GLN A 35 -11.07 4.67 0.66
N VAL A 36 -11.80 4.19 1.68
CA VAL A 36 -13.23 4.46 1.82
C VAL A 36 -13.49 5.95 2.03
N ALA A 37 -12.71 6.60 2.90
CA ALA A 37 -12.82 8.04 3.16
C ALA A 37 -12.60 8.85 1.88
N VAL A 38 -11.52 8.56 1.14
CA VAL A 38 -11.23 9.19 -0.15
C VAL A 38 -12.36 8.95 -1.14
N THR A 39 -12.83 7.72 -1.29
CA THR A 39 -13.91 7.38 -2.23
C THR A 39 -15.21 8.10 -1.87
N ALA A 40 -15.55 8.21 -0.58
CA ALA A 40 -16.74 8.90 -0.10
C ALA A 40 -16.67 10.41 -0.36
N VAL A 41 -15.54 11.05 -0.04
CA VAL A 41 -15.27 12.45 -0.37
C VAL A 41 -15.45 12.67 -1.87
N PHE A 42 -14.91 11.78 -2.70
CA PHE A 42 -15.03 11.88 -4.15
C PHE A 42 -16.43 11.64 -4.69
N LYS A 43 -17.25 10.77 -4.11
CA LYS A 43 -18.66 10.65 -4.53
C LYS A 43 -19.41 11.95 -4.30
N ILE A 44 -19.10 12.66 -3.21
CA ILE A 44 -19.72 13.93 -2.86
C ILE A 44 -19.19 15.07 -3.77
N PHE A 45 -17.86 15.18 -3.93
CA PHE A 45 -17.23 16.26 -4.70
C PHE A 45 -17.13 16.01 -6.22
N GLY A 46 -17.19 14.75 -6.66
CA GLY A 46 -17.15 14.35 -8.07
C GLY A 46 -18.41 14.76 -8.82
N ILE A 47 -19.56 14.81 -8.13
CA ILE A 47 -20.81 15.39 -8.65
C ILE A 47 -20.65 16.91 -8.90
N LEU A 48 -19.83 17.59 -8.09
CA LEU A 48 -19.61 19.04 -8.17
C LEU A 48 -18.60 19.48 -9.23
N THR A 49 -17.71 18.60 -9.71
CA THR A 49 -16.53 19.00 -10.50
C THR A 49 -16.64 18.81 -12.02
N LEU A 50 -17.83 18.47 -12.55
CA LEU A 50 -18.22 18.53 -13.98
C LEU A 50 -17.05 18.33 -15.00
N GLY A 51 -16.29 17.23 -14.87
CA GLY A 51 -15.23 16.86 -15.82
C GLY A 51 -13.79 16.91 -15.28
N ILE A 52 -13.49 17.69 -14.23
CA ILE A 52 -12.14 17.71 -13.59
C ILE A 52 -11.93 16.49 -12.67
N GLY A 53 -13.02 15.79 -12.33
CA GLY A 53 -13.01 14.64 -11.43
C GLY A 53 -12.00 13.56 -11.79
N PHE A 54 -11.68 13.37 -13.08
CA PHE A 54 -10.67 12.40 -13.52
C PHE A 54 -9.24 12.74 -13.04
N PHE A 55 -8.82 14.00 -13.15
CA PHE A 55 -7.49 14.45 -12.70
C PHE A 55 -7.36 14.36 -11.18
N LEU A 56 -8.42 14.75 -10.47
CA LEU A 56 -8.51 14.59 -9.03
C LEU A 56 -8.44 13.11 -8.62
N PHE A 57 -9.08 12.20 -9.38
CA PHE A 57 -9.01 10.77 -9.11
C PHE A 57 -7.60 10.20 -9.29
N PHE A 58 -6.88 10.66 -10.32
CA PHE A 58 -5.52 10.24 -10.62
C PHE A 58 -4.51 10.69 -9.56
N LEU A 59 -4.70 11.87 -8.96
CA LEU A 59 -3.83 12.39 -7.89
C LEU A 59 -4.17 11.82 -6.52
N VAL A 60 -5.46 11.67 -6.19
CA VAL A 60 -5.85 11.34 -4.82
C VAL A 60 -5.72 9.86 -4.49
N LYS A 61 -5.89 8.93 -5.45
CA LYS A 61 -5.63 7.50 -5.18
C LYS A 61 -4.18 7.27 -4.70
N PRO A 62 -3.14 7.75 -5.40
CA PRO A 62 -1.77 7.73 -4.89
C PRO A 62 -1.62 8.43 -3.54
N LEU A 63 -2.24 9.60 -3.36
CA LEU A 63 -2.16 10.35 -2.10
C LEU A 63 -2.75 9.54 -0.92
N ALA A 64 -3.80 8.77 -1.14
CA ALA A 64 -4.39 7.89 -0.14
C ALA A 64 -3.42 6.78 0.28
N TYR A 65 -2.74 6.16 -0.69
CA TYR A 65 -1.70 5.17 -0.42
C TYR A 65 -0.51 5.77 0.31
N PHE A 66 -0.13 7.00 -0.06
CA PHE A 66 0.95 7.73 0.59
C PHE A 66 0.62 8.02 2.05
N ILE A 67 -0.56 8.60 2.32
CA ILE A 67 -1.00 8.95 3.67
C ILE A 67 -1.19 7.69 4.52
N GLY A 68 -1.80 6.64 3.96
CA GLY A 68 -1.94 5.36 4.65
C GLY A 68 -0.58 4.76 5.02
N GLY A 69 0.35 4.72 4.07
CA GLY A 69 1.73 4.29 4.32
C GLY A 69 2.44 5.16 5.37
N TYR A 70 2.31 6.48 5.28
CA TYR A 70 2.90 7.44 6.23
C TYR A 70 2.38 7.24 7.66
N ILE A 71 1.05 7.11 7.82
CA ILE A 71 0.44 6.88 9.14
C ILE A 71 0.91 5.54 9.70
N THR A 72 0.92 4.48 8.90
CA THR A 72 1.39 3.17 9.35
C THR A 72 2.87 3.20 9.73
N GLY A 73 3.73 3.82 8.90
CA GLY A 73 5.17 3.94 9.19
C GLY A 73 5.42 4.71 10.48
N ARG A 74 4.63 5.75 10.77
CA ARG A 74 4.71 6.50 12.03
C ARG A 74 4.24 5.68 13.24
N LEU A 75 3.26 4.80 13.06
CA LEU A 75 2.72 3.96 14.12
C LEU A 75 3.59 2.74 14.44
N SER A 76 4.47 2.33 13.52
CA SER A 76 5.33 1.16 13.73
C SER A 76 6.76 1.44 13.24
N PRO A 77 7.54 2.21 14.03
CA PRO A 77 8.89 2.63 13.66
C PRO A 77 9.89 1.47 13.68
N GLY A 78 10.64 1.29 12.59
CA GLY A 78 11.87 0.50 12.56
C GLY A 78 11.69 -1.00 12.30
N ILE A 79 10.46 -1.48 12.14
CA ILE A 79 10.16 -2.90 11.91
C ILE A 79 9.41 -3.12 10.58
N THR A 80 8.73 -2.10 10.05
CA THR A 80 7.50 -2.33 9.26
C THR A 80 7.39 -1.51 7.98
N ILE A 81 8.47 -1.46 7.21
CA ILE A 81 8.48 -0.73 5.93
C ILE A 81 7.75 -1.54 4.83
N ARG A 82 7.74 -2.88 4.91
CA ARG A 82 7.25 -3.76 3.83
C ARG A 82 5.77 -4.09 3.96
N GLU A 83 5.26 -4.22 5.18
CA GLU A 83 3.87 -4.53 5.53
C GLU A 83 2.86 -3.52 4.96
N PRO A 84 3.03 -2.19 5.12
CA PRO A 84 2.13 -1.21 4.52
C PRO A 84 2.16 -1.23 2.99
N ALA A 85 3.32 -1.55 2.39
CA ALA A 85 3.45 -1.63 0.94
C ALA A 85 2.68 -2.85 0.38
N VAL A 86 2.75 -4.01 1.05
CA VAL A 86 1.95 -5.20 0.71
C VAL A 86 0.46 -4.95 0.93
N GLY A 87 0.10 -4.29 2.05
CA GLY A 87 -1.28 -3.89 2.32
C GLY A 87 -1.86 -2.98 1.21
N ALA A 88 -1.06 -2.05 0.70
CA ALA A 88 -1.47 -1.16 -0.37
C ALA A 88 -1.69 -1.90 -1.70
N VAL A 89 -0.86 -2.90 -2.01
CA VAL A 89 -1.06 -3.77 -3.19
C VAL A 89 -2.38 -4.53 -3.09
N ILE A 90 -2.68 -5.14 -1.93
CA ILE A 90 -3.92 -5.90 -1.73
C ILE A 90 -5.14 -4.99 -1.92
N ILE A 91 -5.10 -3.80 -1.34
CA ILE A 91 -6.17 -2.81 -1.44
C ILE A 91 -6.33 -2.27 -2.87
N ALA A 92 -5.22 -2.02 -3.58
CA ALA A 92 -5.25 -1.56 -4.97
C ALA A 92 -5.81 -2.63 -5.92
N VAL A 93 -5.33 -3.87 -5.81
CA VAL A 93 -5.82 -5.01 -6.60
C VAL A 93 -7.29 -5.27 -6.28
N GLY A 94 -7.66 -5.32 -5.00
CA GLY A 94 -9.03 -5.49 -4.56
C GLY A 94 -9.96 -4.39 -5.05
N GLY A 95 -9.51 -3.12 -4.99
CA GLY A 95 -10.26 -1.99 -5.51
C GLY A 95 -10.55 -2.08 -7.00
N VAL A 96 -9.55 -2.45 -7.82
CA VAL A 96 -9.73 -2.63 -9.27
C VAL A 96 -10.67 -3.79 -9.59
N LEU A 97 -10.58 -4.90 -8.83
CA LEU A 97 -11.48 -6.05 -8.99
C LEU A 97 -12.93 -5.68 -8.67
N LEU A 98 -13.16 -4.92 -7.59
CA LEU A 98 -14.50 -4.49 -7.16
C LEU A 98 -15.10 -3.41 -8.07
N GLU A 99 -14.30 -2.50 -8.61
CA GLU A 99 -14.77 -1.38 -9.45
C GLU A 99 -15.13 -1.83 -10.88
N ARG A 100 -14.40 -2.78 -11.48
CA ARG A 100 -14.56 -3.10 -12.92
C ARG A 100 -15.45 -4.30 -13.24
N GLY A 101 -15.60 -5.27 -12.35
CA GLY A 101 -16.53 -6.42 -12.49
C GLY A 101 -16.33 -7.37 -13.69
N ILE A 102 -15.58 -6.97 -14.73
CA ILE A 102 -15.39 -7.70 -15.99
C ILE A 102 -13.89 -7.82 -16.29
N PHE A 103 -13.42 -9.06 -16.46
CA PHE A 103 -12.04 -9.36 -16.78
C PHE A 103 -11.77 -9.19 -18.28
N GLY A 104 -11.06 -8.12 -18.64
CA GLY A 104 -10.55 -7.89 -20.00
C GLY A 104 -9.02 -7.78 -20.04
N PRO A 105 -8.36 -7.94 -21.20
CA PRO A 105 -6.90 -7.90 -21.31
C PRO A 105 -6.28 -6.56 -20.85
N GLY A 106 -6.99 -5.44 -21.02
CA GLY A 106 -6.57 -4.14 -20.47
C GLY A 106 -6.61 -4.06 -18.93
N MET A 107 -7.27 -5.01 -18.26
CA MET A 107 -7.36 -5.08 -16.81
C MET A 107 -6.07 -5.56 -16.17
N LEU A 108 -5.41 -6.58 -16.74
CA LEU A 108 -4.14 -7.10 -16.24
C LEU A 108 -3.07 -6.01 -16.23
N PHE A 109 -3.00 -5.24 -17.32
CA PHE A 109 -2.10 -4.09 -17.39
C PHE A 109 -2.43 -3.05 -16.31
N SER A 110 -3.71 -2.71 -16.14
CA SER A 110 -4.13 -1.77 -15.09
C SER A 110 -3.87 -2.28 -13.67
N LEU A 111 -4.01 -3.59 -13.43
CA LEU A 111 -3.76 -4.22 -12.14
C LEU A 111 -2.28 -4.14 -11.79
N ILE A 112 -1.41 -4.57 -12.71
CA ILE A 112 0.04 -4.53 -12.52
C ILE A 112 0.50 -3.09 -12.29
N LEU A 113 0.05 -2.16 -13.13
CA LEU A 113 0.41 -0.74 -12.99
C LEU A 113 -0.09 -0.17 -11.66
N SER A 114 -1.35 -0.45 -11.29
CA SER A 114 -1.92 0.03 -10.03
C SER A 114 -1.21 -0.55 -8.80
N ALA A 115 -0.83 -1.83 -8.84
CA ALA A 115 -0.09 -2.48 -7.78
C ALA A 115 1.31 -1.89 -7.61
N ILE A 116 2.05 -1.67 -8.70
CA ILE A 116 3.38 -1.06 -8.66
C ILE A 116 3.32 0.36 -8.08
N VAL A 117 2.36 1.16 -8.56
CA VAL A 117 2.19 2.54 -8.08
C VAL A 117 1.78 2.55 -6.60
N ALA A 118 0.81 1.73 -6.20
CA ALA A 118 0.37 1.64 -4.81
C ALA A 118 1.51 1.20 -3.88
N TYR A 119 2.27 0.18 -4.29
CA TYR A 119 3.44 -0.29 -3.55
C TYR A 119 4.49 0.80 -3.37
N ALA A 120 4.92 1.43 -4.47
CA ALA A 120 5.97 2.44 -4.43
C ALA A 120 5.57 3.66 -3.58
N VAL A 121 4.32 4.10 -3.71
CA VAL A 121 3.81 5.28 -3.01
C VAL A 121 3.59 5.01 -1.52
N ALA A 122 3.04 3.84 -1.16
CA ALA A 122 2.89 3.44 0.24
C ALA A 122 4.25 3.22 0.92
N LEU A 123 5.20 2.61 0.22
CA LEU A 123 6.58 2.42 0.70
C LEU A 123 7.26 3.78 0.95
N PHE A 124 7.12 4.72 0.02
CA PHE A 124 7.68 6.06 0.16
C PHE A 124 7.04 6.83 1.33
N GLY A 125 5.72 6.72 1.50
CA GLY A 125 5.00 7.26 2.66
C GLY A 125 5.51 6.66 3.97
N ALA A 126 5.60 5.34 4.06
CA ALA A 126 6.07 4.65 5.27
C ALA A 126 7.49 5.06 5.67
N ARG A 127 8.42 5.15 4.71
CA ARG A 127 9.80 5.62 4.95
C ARG A 127 9.86 7.04 5.50
N LEU A 128 9.04 7.95 4.97
CA LEU A 128 8.95 9.31 5.49
C LEU A 128 8.28 9.36 6.88
N GLY A 129 7.33 8.47 7.13
CA GLY A 129 6.66 8.33 8.42
C GLY A 129 7.61 7.89 9.53
N GLU A 130 8.46 6.91 9.25
CA GLU A 130 9.50 6.46 10.17
C GLU A 130 10.58 7.51 10.41
N GLY A 131 11.05 8.19 9.35
CA GLY A 131 12.07 9.24 9.49
C GLY A 131 11.59 10.52 10.20
N ALA A 132 10.28 10.66 10.42
CA ALA A 132 9.64 11.78 11.09
C ALA A 132 9.11 11.43 12.51
N ALA A 133 9.34 10.20 12.98
CA ALA A 133 9.03 9.72 14.33
C ALA A 133 10.29 9.73 15.19
#